data_AF-A0A968U7H7-F1
#
_entry.id   AF-A0A968U7H7-F1
#
_cell.length_a   1.000
_cell.length_b   1.000
_cell.length_c   1.000
_cell.angle_alpha   90.00
_cell.angle_beta   90.00
_cell.angle_gamma   90.00
#
_symmetry.space_group_name_H-M   'P 1'
#
loop_
_entity.id
_entity.type
_entity.pdbx_description
1 polymer ?
#
loop_
_entity_poly.entity_id
_entity_poly.type
_entity_poly.pdbx_seq_one_letter_code
_entity_poly.pdbx_strand_id
1 'polypeptide(L)'
;MNNLKEIAIAVLTLVTSATMPALAAEEVLLKYRGFSRTVPTTDLATLAETGQTSDPVDGLLRQANKEPEELQSLLTRQLAADPVVLDQALNSWPGEWMLDQLGTAIHPVSGEASRQALRSALVLSADNDGQISLLEILQTYPTAEVVLEGDVIASAYDRLATFLGTLSILLP
;
A
#
# COMPACT_ATOMS: atom_id res chain seq x y z
N MET A 1 -6.92 -41.47 57.46
CA MET A 1 -7.61 -40.31 56.86
C MET A 1 -6.55 -39.44 56.20
N ASN A 2 -6.87 -38.93 55.01
CA ASN A 2 -6.09 -38.07 54.10
C ASN A 2 -5.28 -38.85 53.06
N ASN A 3 -5.83 -39.10 51.85
CA ASN A 3 -6.02 -38.16 50.69
C ASN A 3 -4.68 -37.88 50.01
N LEU A 4 -4.47 -37.83 48.69
CA LEU A 4 -5.24 -38.02 47.45
C LEU A 4 -4.22 -37.67 46.34
N LYS A 5 -4.34 -38.30 45.16
CA LYS A 5 -3.98 -37.74 43.82
C LYS A 5 -2.49 -37.62 43.46
N GLU A 6 -1.97 -38.61 42.73
CA GLU A 6 -1.03 -38.34 41.63
C GLU A 6 -1.84 -38.23 40.34
N ILE A 7 -2.12 -37.00 39.92
CA ILE A 7 -2.71 -36.72 38.61
C ILE A 7 -1.53 -36.45 37.67
N ALA A 8 -1.30 -37.37 36.74
CA ALA A 8 -0.37 -37.16 35.64
C ALA A 8 -0.87 -35.99 34.78
N ILE A 9 -0.12 -34.89 34.76
CA ILE A 9 -0.40 -33.73 33.91
C ILE A 9 0.19 -34.02 32.53
N ALA A 10 -0.66 -34.36 31.57
CA ALA A 10 -0.32 -34.30 30.16
C ALA A 10 -0.33 -32.83 29.73
N VAL A 11 0.86 -32.27 29.47
CA VAL A 11 1.00 -30.92 28.90
C VAL A 11 0.71 -31.02 27.41
N LEU A 12 -0.47 -30.55 26.99
CA LEU A 12 -0.81 -30.35 25.59
C LEU A 12 -0.28 -28.98 25.17
N THR A 13 0.89 -28.95 24.55
CA THR A 13 1.47 -27.73 23.98
C THR A 13 0.66 -27.32 22.76
N LEU A 14 -0.28 -26.39 22.94
CA LEU A 14 -0.99 -25.74 21.84
C LEU A 14 0.00 -24.79 21.14
N VAL A 15 0.63 -25.24 20.06
CA VAL A 15 1.39 -24.37 19.16
C VAL A 15 0.37 -23.53 18.39
N THR A 16 0.03 -22.36 18.91
CA THR A 16 -0.69 -21.36 18.15
C THR A 16 0.28 -20.70 17.19
N SER A 17 0.29 -21.16 15.94
CA SER A 17 0.89 -20.40 14.84
C SER A 17 0.14 -19.08 14.71
N ALA A 18 0.64 -18.04 15.36
CA ALA A 18 0.28 -16.68 15.00
C ALA A 18 0.86 -16.43 13.61
N THR A 19 0.05 -16.62 12.56
CA THR A 19 0.30 -15.97 11.28
C THR A 19 0.37 -14.48 11.60
N MET A 20 1.58 -13.93 11.59
CA MET A 20 1.79 -12.49 11.68
C MET A 20 0.88 -11.85 10.63
N PRO A 21 0.17 -10.76 10.96
CA PRO A 21 -0.52 -10.00 9.93
C PRO A 21 0.53 -9.59 8.90
N ALA A 22 0.29 -9.83 7.62
CA ALA A 22 1.14 -9.30 6.56
C ALA A 22 1.15 -7.78 6.72
N LEU A 23 2.26 -7.24 7.23
CA LEU A 23 2.41 -5.81 7.55
C LEU A 23 2.61 -4.94 6.29
N ALA A 24 2.59 -5.57 5.11
CA ALA A 24 3.01 -5.02 3.83
C ALA A 24 2.48 -5.87 2.68
N ALA A 25 2.22 -5.26 1.51
CA ALA A 25 1.94 -6.02 0.31
C ALA A 25 3.21 -6.67 -0.23
N GLU A 26 3.17 -8.01 -0.33
CA GLU A 26 4.25 -8.81 -0.92
C GLU A 26 4.13 -8.82 -2.45
N GLU A 27 2.89 -8.74 -2.96
CA GLU A 27 2.56 -8.75 -4.37
C GLU A 27 1.63 -7.59 -4.76
N VAL A 28 1.79 -7.11 -5.99
CA VAL A 28 0.94 -6.11 -6.62
C VAL A 28 0.31 -6.70 -7.87
N LEU A 29 -1.02 -6.74 -7.90
CA LEU A 29 -1.78 -7.00 -9.12
C LEU A 29 -1.86 -5.72 -9.93
N LEU A 30 -0.92 -5.54 -10.85
CA LEU A 30 -0.94 -4.42 -11.79
C LEU A 30 -2.02 -4.67 -12.85
N LYS A 31 -2.90 -3.70 -13.05
CA LYS A 31 -3.93 -3.74 -14.09
C LYS A 31 -3.79 -2.58 -15.07
N TYR A 32 -4.03 -2.85 -16.34
CA TYR A 32 -4.07 -1.82 -17.38
C TYR A 32 -4.95 -2.28 -18.54
N ARG A 33 -6.02 -1.53 -18.84
CA ARG A 33 -6.93 -1.74 -19.99
C ARG A 33 -7.39 -3.19 -20.19
N GLY A 34 -7.71 -3.88 -19.11
CA GLY A 34 -8.19 -5.27 -19.12
C GLY A 34 -7.10 -6.34 -19.10
N PHE A 35 -5.83 -5.96 -19.12
CA PHE A 35 -4.71 -6.85 -18.82
C PHE A 35 -4.31 -6.73 -17.36
N SER A 36 -3.82 -7.82 -16.79
CA SER A 36 -3.35 -7.84 -15.41
C SER A 36 -2.14 -8.73 -15.26
N ARG A 37 -1.19 -8.32 -14.41
CA ARG A 37 -0.04 -9.13 -14.03
C ARG A 37 0.26 -8.95 -12.55
N THR A 38 0.36 -10.07 -11.83
CA THR A 38 0.90 -10.06 -10.48
C THR A 38 2.41 -9.92 -10.55
N VAL A 39 2.95 -8.98 -9.78
CA VAL A 39 4.38 -8.71 -9.66
C VAL A 39 4.77 -8.58 -8.20
N PRO A 40 5.92 -9.12 -7.78
CA PRO A 40 6.45 -8.86 -6.46
C PRO A 40 6.63 -7.36 -6.22
N THR A 41 6.31 -6.88 -5.03
CA THR A 41 6.58 -5.49 -4.64
C THR A 41 8.08 -5.17 -4.72
N THR A 42 8.94 -6.17 -4.54
CA THR A 42 10.40 -6.07 -4.71
C THR A 42 10.83 -5.77 -6.15
N ASP A 43 10.07 -6.21 -7.15
CA ASP A 43 10.35 -5.89 -8.55
C ASP A 43 10.05 -4.43 -8.84
N LEU A 44 8.97 -3.89 -8.25
CA LEU A 44 8.65 -2.46 -8.32
C LEU A 44 9.68 -1.62 -7.57
N ALA A 45 10.18 -2.10 -6.44
CA ALA A 45 11.28 -1.46 -5.72
C ALA A 45 12.57 -1.44 -6.56
N THR A 46 12.89 -2.55 -7.24
CA THR A 46 14.04 -2.63 -8.14
C THR A 46 13.92 -1.62 -9.28
N LEU A 47 12.74 -1.50 -9.90
CA LEU A 47 12.46 -0.49 -10.92
C LEU A 47 12.64 0.92 -10.35
N ALA A 48 12.08 1.20 -9.17
CA ALA A 48 12.20 2.49 -8.51
C ALA A 48 13.66 2.90 -8.29
N GLU A 49 14.47 1.99 -7.73
CA GLU A 49 15.87 2.23 -7.35
C GLU A 49 16.83 2.30 -8.55
N THR A 50 16.65 1.41 -9.53
CA THR A 50 17.66 1.18 -10.58
C THR A 50 17.21 1.60 -11.98
N GLY A 51 15.91 1.80 -12.19
CA GLY A 51 15.31 1.98 -13.51
C GLY A 51 15.17 0.68 -14.31
N GLN A 52 15.57 -0.46 -13.77
CA GLN A 52 15.50 -1.75 -14.46
C GLN A 52 14.18 -2.47 -14.17
N THR A 53 13.55 -2.98 -15.22
CA THR A 53 12.31 -3.77 -15.13
C THR A 53 12.59 -5.26 -15.07
N SER A 54 11.86 -5.99 -14.22
CA SER A 54 11.77 -7.45 -14.32
C SER A 54 10.91 -7.88 -15.51
N ASP A 55 11.05 -9.14 -15.97
CA ASP A 55 10.28 -9.67 -17.11
C ASP A 55 8.75 -9.51 -16.97
N PRO A 56 8.14 -9.70 -15.79
CA PRO A 56 6.71 -9.47 -15.62
C PRO A 56 6.31 -7.99 -15.77
N VAL A 57 7.10 -7.05 -15.22
CA VAL A 57 6.85 -5.60 -15.31
C VAL A 57 7.03 -5.12 -16.74
N ASP A 58 8.14 -5.48 -17.39
CA ASP A 58 8.45 -5.13 -18.77
C ASP A 58 7.36 -5.63 -19.74
N GLY A 59 6.92 -6.87 -19.58
CA GLY A 59 5.88 -7.44 -20.42
C GLY A 59 4.56 -6.68 -20.33
N LEU A 60 4.18 -6.23 -19.13
CA LEU A 60 2.97 -5.43 -18.93
C LEU A 60 3.13 -4.02 -19.50
N LEU A 61 4.26 -3.35 -19.28
CA LEU A 61 4.54 -2.01 -19.81
C LEU A 61 4.51 -1.98 -21.34
N ARG A 62 5.11 -2.98 -21.99
CA ARG A 62 5.07 -3.15 -23.45
C ARG A 62 3.64 -3.30 -23.95
N GLN A 63 2.82 -4.09 -23.26
CA GLN A 63 1.40 -4.26 -23.60
C GLN A 63 0.59 -2.97 -23.37
N ALA A 64 0.95 -2.21 -22.36
CA ALA A 64 0.36 -0.91 -22.05
C ALA A 64 0.84 0.22 -22.98
N ASN A 65 1.87 -0.03 -23.81
CA ASN A 65 2.58 0.98 -24.57
C ASN A 65 3.07 2.14 -23.67
N LYS A 66 3.74 1.76 -22.58
CA LYS A 66 4.28 2.63 -21.55
C LYS A 66 5.79 2.43 -21.41
N GLU A 67 6.50 3.52 -21.18
CA GLU A 67 7.94 3.47 -20.92
C GLU A 67 8.20 3.17 -19.42
N PRO A 68 9.24 2.37 -19.09
CA PRO A 68 9.64 2.10 -17.71
C PRO A 68 9.85 3.36 -16.86
N GLU A 69 10.37 4.42 -17.46
CA GLU A 69 10.65 5.71 -16.80
C GLU A 69 9.36 6.39 -16.31
N GLU A 70 8.23 6.19 -17.01
CA GLU A 70 6.94 6.73 -16.55
C GLU A 70 6.51 6.07 -15.23
N LEU A 71 6.64 4.75 -15.14
CA LEU A 71 6.30 4.01 -13.94
C LEU A 71 7.31 4.28 -12.82
N GLN A 72 8.61 4.31 -13.13
CA GLN A 72 9.66 4.64 -12.17
C GLN A 72 9.42 6.03 -11.56
N SER A 73 9.15 7.04 -12.39
CA SER A 73 8.87 8.40 -11.92
C SER A 73 7.62 8.44 -11.03
N LEU A 74 6.59 7.67 -11.36
CA LEU A 74 5.39 7.61 -10.54
C LEU A 74 5.62 6.91 -9.19
N LEU A 75 6.38 5.81 -9.19
CA LEU A 75 6.73 5.04 -7.99
C LEU A 75 7.57 5.86 -7.00
N THR A 76 8.48 6.69 -7.52
CA THR A 76 9.51 7.42 -6.73
C THR A 76 9.17 8.87 -6.44
N ARG A 77 8.13 9.43 -7.05
CA ARG A 77 7.72 10.82 -6.79
C ARG A 77 7.34 10.96 -5.32
N GLN A 78 8.07 11.81 -4.59
CA GLN A 78 7.82 12.10 -3.18
C GLN A 78 6.80 13.24 -3.02
N LEU A 79 5.87 13.07 -2.10
CA LEU A 79 4.93 14.09 -1.66
C LEU A 79 5.15 14.35 -0.17
N ALA A 80 5.39 15.60 0.20
CA ALA A 80 5.51 15.97 1.61
C ALA A 80 4.18 15.76 2.34
N ALA A 81 4.21 15.03 3.45
CA ALA A 81 3.07 14.72 4.28
C ALA A 81 3.51 14.48 5.72
N ASP A 82 3.38 15.48 6.59
CA ASP A 82 3.58 15.28 8.02
C ASP A 82 2.60 14.22 8.54
N PRO A 83 3.04 13.14 9.22
CA PRO A 83 2.20 12.00 9.55
C PRO A 83 1.05 12.37 10.50
N VAL A 84 1.25 13.35 11.39
CA VAL A 84 0.22 13.79 12.35
C VAL A 84 -0.84 14.62 11.63
N VAL A 85 -0.42 15.58 10.81
CA VAL A 85 -1.32 16.40 9.99
C VAL A 85 -2.09 15.53 9.00
N LEU A 86 -1.39 14.60 8.34
CA LEU A 86 -1.97 13.64 7.41
C LEU A 86 -3.06 12.81 8.08
N ASP A 87 -2.77 12.21 9.25
CA ASP A 87 -3.75 11.41 9.96
C ASP A 87 -5.01 12.20 10.29
N GLN A 88 -4.87 13.41 10.85
CA GLN A 88 -6.01 14.27 11.16
C GLN A 88 -6.82 14.64 9.90
N ALA A 89 -6.13 15.01 8.82
CA ALA A 89 -6.77 15.38 7.57
C ALA A 89 -7.53 14.21 6.95
N LEU A 90 -6.97 12.99 6.96
CA LEU A 90 -7.61 11.80 6.43
C LEU A 90 -8.81 11.32 7.26
N ASN A 91 -8.94 11.74 8.53
CA ASN A 91 -10.15 11.54 9.35
C ASN A 91 -11.26 12.57 9.13
N SER A 92 -11.05 13.56 8.27
CA SER A 92 -12.04 14.58 7.96
C SER A 92 -12.94 14.17 6.80
N TRP A 93 -14.10 14.84 6.63
CA TRP A 93 -14.99 14.58 5.49
C TRP A 93 -14.30 14.75 4.11
N PRO A 94 -13.51 15.82 3.86
CA PRO A 94 -12.67 15.89 2.65
C PRO A 94 -11.63 14.77 2.54
N GLY A 95 -11.06 14.33 3.68
CA GLY A 95 -10.12 13.22 3.75
C GLY A 95 -10.73 11.89 3.36
N GLU A 96 -11.93 11.57 3.87
CA GLU A 96 -12.67 10.37 3.49
C GLU A 96 -12.96 10.34 1.98
N TRP A 97 -13.37 11.48 1.41
CA TRP A 97 -13.57 11.59 -0.04
C TRP A 97 -12.26 11.36 -0.81
N MET A 98 -11.14 11.90 -0.33
CA MET A 98 -9.83 11.66 -0.96
C MET A 98 -9.43 10.17 -0.88
N LEU A 99 -9.67 9.51 0.26
CA LEU A 99 -9.44 8.07 0.40
C LEU A 99 -10.30 7.26 -0.57
N ASP A 100 -11.56 7.64 -0.78
CA ASP A 100 -12.43 7.00 -1.77
C ASP A 100 -11.91 7.19 -3.20
N GLN A 101 -11.39 8.38 -3.53
CA GLN A 101 -10.78 8.63 -4.84
C GLN A 101 -9.52 7.78 -5.05
N LEU A 102 -8.64 7.72 -4.05
CA LEU A 102 -7.43 6.89 -4.13
C LEU A 102 -7.77 5.39 -4.17
N GLY A 103 -8.86 5.00 -3.50
CA GLY A 103 -9.41 3.64 -3.52
C GLY A 103 -9.92 3.17 -4.87
N THR A 104 -10.14 4.06 -5.83
CA THR A 104 -10.40 3.66 -7.22
C THR A 104 -9.12 3.19 -7.94
N ALA A 105 -7.95 3.56 -7.44
CA ALA A 105 -6.66 3.25 -8.03
C ALA A 105 -5.86 2.20 -7.26
N ILE A 106 -5.98 2.18 -5.94
CA ILE A 106 -5.26 1.28 -5.04
C ILE A 106 -6.28 0.62 -4.12
N HIS A 107 -6.46 -0.69 -4.22
CA HIS A 107 -7.51 -1.38 -3.47
C HIS A 107 -7.17 -2.86 -3.25
N PRO A 108 -7.80 -3.56 -2.28
CA PRO A 108 -7.57 -4.99 -2.10
C PRO A 108 -8.19 -5.78 -3.25
N VAL A 109 -7.78 -7.04 -3.42
CA VAL A 109 -8.31 -7.94 -4.46
C VAL A 109 -9.82 -8.15 -4.36
N SER A 110 -10.40 -8.06 -3.15
CA SER A 110 -11.86 -8.12 -2.95
C SER A 110 -12.63 -6.99 -3.66
N GLY A 111 -11.94 -5.92 -4.09
CA GLY A 111 -12.52 -4.78 -4.79
C GLY A 111 -13.19 -3.75 -3.88
N GLU A 112 -13.47 -4.09 -2.63
CA GLU A 112 -13.95 -3.13 -1.64
C GLU A 112 -12.76 -2.31 -1.11
N ALA A 113 -12.58 -1.12 -1.68
CA ALA A 113 -11.59 -0.17 -1.18
C ALA A 113 -11.80 0.08 0.32
N SER A 114 -10.83 -0.36 1.13
CA SER A 114 -10.88 -0.12 2.56
C SER A 114 -10.23 1.23 2.84
N ARG A 115 -11.05 2.26 3.11
CA ARG A 115 -10.57 3.58 3.56
C ARG A 115 -9.58 3.46 4.71
N GLN A 116 -9.83 2.52 5.63
CA GLN A 116 -8.94 2.26 6.75
C GLN A 116 -7.59 1.68 6.31
N ALA A 117 -7.58 0.77 5.32
CA ALA A 117 -6.35 0.22 4.79
C ALA A 117 -5.51 1.30 4.09
N LEU A 118 -6.13 2.11 3.24
CA LEU A 118 -5.47 3.23 2.57
C LEU A 118 -4.95 4.27 3.54
N ARG A 119 -5.75 4.66 4.53
CA ARG A 119 -5.31 5.58 5.57
C ARG A 119 -4.10 5.02 6.31
N SER A 120 -4.14 3.76 6.73
CA SER A 120 -3.02 3.10 7.39
C SER A 120 -1.78 3.13 6.50
N ALA A 121 -1.90 2.75 5.23
CA ALA A 121 -0.78 2.75 4.29
C ALA A 121 -0.18 4.15 4.12
N LEU A 122 -1.02 5.18 3.94
CA LEU A 122 -0.56 6.57 3.79
C LEU A 122 0.16 7.09 5.04
N VAL A 123 -0.40 6.85 6.23
CA VAL A 123 0.23 7.30 7.49
C VAL A 123 1.52 6.56 7.77
N LEU A 124 1.56 5.24 7.53
CA LEU A 124 2.77 4.44 7.70
C LEU A 124 3.86 4.82 6.69
N SER A 125 3.48 5.16 5.46
CA SER A 125 4.42 5.67 4.45
C SER A 125 5.09 6.96 4.91
N ALA A 126 4.31 7.86 5.53
CA ALA A 126 4.79 9.15 6.03
C ALA A 126 5.62 9.07 7.32
N ASP A 127 5.57 7.95 8.05
CA ASP A 127 6.10 7.85 9.42
C ASP A 127 7.63 7.99 9.49
N ASN A 128 8.35 7.62 8.42
CA ASN A 128 9.80 7.59 8.41
C ASN A 128 10.43 8.98 8.22
N ASP A 129 10.04 9.70 7.18
CA ASP A 129 10.69 10.95 6.76
C ASP A 129 9.70 12.11 6.49
N GLY A 130 8.41 11.93 6.80
CA GLY A 130 7.38 12.92 6.52
C GLY A 130 7.09 13.07 5.03
N GLN A 131 7.41 12.06 4.23
CA GLN A 131 7.11 12.00 2.80
C GLN A 131 6.37 10.71 2.46
N ILE A 132 5.65 10.73 1.35
CA ILE A 132 5.02 9.53 0.80
C ILE A 132 5.35 9.39 -0.67
N SER A 133 5.59 8.16 -1.08
CA SER A 133 5.70 7.73 -2.47
C SER A 133 4.65 6.66 -2.80
N LEU A 134 4.35 6.45 -4.08
CA LEU A 134 3.47 5.35 -4.47
C LEU A 134 4.08 3.99 -4.08
N LEU A 135 5.40 3.83 -4.17
CA LEU A 135 6.07 2.60 -3.76
C LEU A 135 5.85 2.30 -2.27
N GLU A 136 6.02 3.30 -1.39
CA GLU A 136 5.79 3.12 0.05
C GLU A 136 4.33 2.80 0.36
N ILE A 137 3.37 3.42 -0.34
CA ILE A 137 1.95 3.13 -0.16
C ILE A 137 1.66 1.66 -0.50
N LEU A 138 2.25 1.13 -1.58
CA LEU A 138 2.11 -0.28 -1.94
C LEU A 138 2.78 -1.18 -0.89
N GLN A 139 3.99 -0.83 -0.45
CA GLN A 139 4.74 -1.58 0.56
C GLN A 139 4.09 -1.57 1.94
N THR A 140 3.34 -0.54 2.31
CA THR A 140 2.71 -0.42 3.63
C THR A 140 1.23 -0.78 3.62
N TYR A 141 0.69 -1.16 2.46
CA TYR A 141 -0.70 -1.57 2.34
C TYR A 141 -0.96 -2.84 3.17
N PRO A 142 -1.96 -2.86 4.07
CA PRO A 142 -2.13 -3.93 5.05
C PRO A 142 -2.86 -5.16 4.48
N THR A 143 -2.44 -5.63 3.30
CA THR A 143 -2.90 -6.87 2.67
C THR A 143 -1.73 -7.56 1.99
N ALA A 144 -1.75 -8.89 1.87
CA ALA A 144 -0.68 -9.63 1.19
C ALA A 144 -0.56 -9.27 -0.30
N GLU A 145 -1.70 -9.02 -0.96
CA GLU A 145 -1.78 -8.58 -2.35
C GLU A 145 -2.60 -7.29 -2.43
N VAL A 146 -2.15 -6.33 -3.25
CA VAL A 146 -2.84 -5.07 -3.52
C VAL A 146 -3.00 -4.86 -5.03
N VAL A 147 -4.12 -4.31 -5.45
CA VAL A 147 -4.39 -3.98 -6.85
C VAL A 147 -3.92 -2.56 -7.12
N LEU A 148 -3.24 -2.37 -8.25
CA LEU A 148 -2.90 -1.05 -8.78
C LEU A 148 -3.51 -0.86 -10.17
N GLU A 149 -4.48 0.04 -10.28
CA GLU A 149 -5.16 0.36 -11.53
C GLU A 149 -4.35 1.41 -12.31
N GLY A 150 -3.53 0.93 -13.26
CA GLY A 150 -2.61 1.74 -14.07
C GLY A 150 -3.30 2.80 -14.92
N ASP A 151 -4.58 2.61 -15.29
CA ASP A 151 -5.35 3.60 -16.06
C ASP A 151 -5.66 4.88 -15.29
N VAL A 152 -5.79 4.80 -13.96
CA VAL A 152 -6.26 5.90 -13.12
C VAL A 152 -5.25 6.37 -12.08
N ILE A 153 -4.22 5.56 -11.78
CA ILE A 153 -3.27 5.83 -10.70
C ILE A 153 -2.57 7.19 -10.80
N ALA A 154 -2.11 7.59 -11.98
CA ALA A 154 -1.44 8.89 -12.14
C ALA A 154 -2.35 10.05 -11.71
N SER A 155 -3.61 10.01 -12.14
CA SER A 155 -4.60 11.04 -11.78
C SER A 155 -5.01 10.99 -10.32
N ALA A 156 -5.09 9.80 -9.72
CA ALA A 156 -5.37 9.64 -8.29
C ALA A 156 -4.22 10.21 -7.44
N TYR A 157 -2.98 9.96 -7.87
CA TYR A 157 -1.78 10.44 -7.18
C TYR A 157 -1.61 11.97 -7.32
N ASP A 158 -1.99 12.57 -8.45
CA ASP A 158 -2.04 14.04 -8.60
C ASP A 158 -3.11 14.70 -7.72
N ARG A 159 -4.25 14.05 -7.52
CA ARG A 159 -5.28 14.51 -6.58
C ARG A 159 -4.77 14.46 -5.14
N LEU A 160 -4.06 13.39 -4.78
CA LEU A 160 -3.40 13.29 -3.48
C LEU A 160 -2.38 14.41 -3.29
N ALA A 161 -1.52 14.66 -4.28
CA ALA A 161 -0.57 15.77 -4.24
C ALA A 161 -1.23 17.13 -4.03
N THR A 162 -2.35 17.38 -4.72
CA THR A 162 -3.13 18.61 -4.59
C THR A 162 -3.76 18.74 -3.19
N PHE A 163 -4.31 17.64 -2.66
CA PHE A 163 -4.86 17.57 -1.32
C PHE A 163 -3.80 17.91 -0.28
N LEU A 164 -2.65 17.25 -0.33
CA LEU A 164 -1.53 17.48 0.60
C LEU A 164 -0.97 18.90 0.51
N GLY A 165 -0.79 19.42 -0.71
CA GLY A 165 -0.34 20.80 -0.90
C GLY A 165 -1.31 21.84 -0.32
N THR A 166 -2.61 21.52 -0.30
CA THR A 166 -3.61 22.36 0.38
C THR A 166 -3.44 22.32 1.90
N LEU A 167 -3.12 21.16 2.48
CA LEU A 167 -2.88 21.03 3.92
C LEU A 167 -1.67 21.85 4.38
N SER A 168 -0.56 21.80 3.63
CA SER A 168 0.66 22.55 3.96
C SER A 168 0.48 24.06 3.99
N ILE A 169 -0.52 24.59 3.27
CA ILE A 169 -0.86 26.03 3.27
C ILE A 169 -1.73 26.38 4.49
N LEU A 170 -2.59 25.45 4.93
CA LEU A 170 -3.60 25.68 5.96
C LEU A 170 -3.08 25.40 7.38
N LEU A 171 -2.07 24.56 7.53
CA LEU A 171 -1.51 24.13 8.81
C LEU A 171 0.02 24.38 8.80
N PRO A 172 0.47 25.57 9.26
CA PRO A 172 1.88 25.94 9.31
C PRO A 172 2.66 25.24 10.43
#